data_AF-A0A143HBE6-F1
#
_entry.id   AF-A0A143HBE6-F1
#
_cell.length_a   1.000
_cell.length_b   1.000
_cell.length_c   1.000
_cell.angle_alpha   90.00
_cell.angle_beta   90.00
_cell.angle_gamma   90.00
#
_symmetry.space_group_name_H-M   'P 1'
#
loop_
_entity.id
_entity.type
_entity.pdbx_description
1 polymer ?
#
loop_
_entity_poly.entity_id
_entity_poly.type
_entity_poly.pdbx_seq_one_letter_code
_entity_poly.pdbx_strand_id
1 'polypeptide(L)'
;MMKNPIIPYILIMAFGLGLIFFMSIDGADKKAEIAKGGDKEKTEQTEGKSASGEADPEAIAQQKCISCHGDNLKGNVGPNLHGTGLSEAEVKDILTKGKGGGMPAGLVQGAELDAMAKYISGLK
;
A
#
# COMPACT_ATOMS: atom_id res chain seq x y z
N MET A 1 -8.52 -39.75 -31.49
CA MET A 1 -9.86 -39.12 -31.58
C MET A 1 -10.56 -39.52 -30.28
N MET A 2 -10.98 -38.65 -29.37
CA MET A 2 -11.84 -37.48 -29.54
C MET A 2 -11.28 -36.33 -28.68
N LYS A 3 -10.71 -35.31 -29.32
CA LYS A 3 -10.18 -34.14 -28.62
C LYS A 3 -11.36 -33.20 -28.47
N ASN A 4 -12.19 -33.43 -27.45
CA ASN A 4 -13.31 -32.53 -27.19
C ASN A 4 -12.69 -31.19 -26.81
N PRO A 5 -12.90 -30.13 -27.61
CA PRO A 5 -12.31 -28.83 -27.35
C PRO A 5 -12.77 -28.27 -26.00
N ILE A 6 -13.84 -28.83 -25.43
CA ILE A 6 -14.40 -28.53 -24.11
C ILE A 6 -13.52 -29.02 -22.94
N ILE A 7 -12.71 -30.08 -23.10
CA ILE A 7 -11.89 -30.66 -22.02
C ILE A 7 -10.90 -29.65 -21.40
N PRO A 8 -10.11 -28.88 -22.18
CA PRO A 8 -9.24 -27.85 -21.59
C PRO A 8 -10.03 -26.76 -20.86
N TYR A 9 -11.22 -26.39 -21.32
CA TYR A 9 -12.07 -25.41 -20.63
C TYR A 9 -12.62 -25.93 -19.31
N ILE A 10 -13.03 -27.20 -19.24
CA ILE A 10 -13.47 -27.82 -17.98
C ILE A 10 -12.31 -27.91 -16.97
N LEU A 11 -11.10 -28.20 -17.43
CA LEU A 11 -9.92 -28.24 -16.57
C LEU A 11 -9.56 -26.85 -16.02
N ILE A 12 -9.60 -25.82 -16.86
CA ILE A 12 -9.37 -24.43 -16.42
C ILE A 12 -10.46 -23.98 -15.44
N MET A 13 -11.72 -24.35 -15.70
CA MET A 13 -12.85 -23.98 -14.84
C MET A 13 -12.80 -24.70 -13.48
N ALA A 14 -12.43 -25.98 -13.45
CA ALA A 14 -12.21 -26.73 -12.22
C ALA A 14 -11.00 -26.21 -11.42
N PHE A 15 -9.92 -25.84 -12.11
CA PHE A 15 -8.74 -25.26 -11.48
C PHE A 15 -9.04 -23.88 -10.89
N GLY A 16 -9.80 -23.04 -11.62
CA GLY A 16 -10.25 -21.73 -11.15
C GLY A 16 -11.18 -21.81 -9.95
N LEU A 17 -12.18 -22.71 -9.97
CA LEU A 17 -13.05 -22.96 -8.82
C LEU A 17 -12.25 -23.49 -7.61
N GLY A 18 -11.28 -24.37 -7.84
CA GLY A 18 -10.38 -24.85 -6.78
C GLY A 18 -9.53 -23.74 -6.17
N LEU A 19 -8.99 -22.83 -7.00
CA LEU A 19 -8.19 -21.68 -6.55
C LEU A 19 -9.02 -20.70 -5.72
N ILE A 20 -10.27 -20.43 -6.13
CA ILE A 20 -11.20 -19.57 -5.39
C ILE A 20 -11.55 -20.20 -4.03
N PHE A 21 -11.81 -21.51 -3.99
CA PHE A 21 -12.13 -22.20 -2.75
C PHE A 21 -10.93 -22.27 -1.80
N PHE A 22 -9.73 -22.51 -2.32
CA PHE A 22 -8.48 -22.52 -1.57
C PHE A 22 -8.17 -21.12 -1.00
N MET A 23 -8.32 -20.07 -1.81
CA MET A 23 -8.10 -18.68 -1.40
C MET A 23 -9.21 -18.16 -0.46
N SER A 24 -10.40 -18.76 -0.49
CA SER A 24 -11.49 -18.45 0.45
C SER A 24 -11.26 -19.00 1.86
N ILE A 25 -10.53 -20.11 2.00
CA ILE A 25 -10.18 -20.67 3.32
C ILE A 25 -9.12 -19.79 4.00
N ASP A 26 -8.14 -19.27 3.23
CA ASP A 26 -7.13 -18.31 3.74
C ASP A 26 -7.73 -16.90 3.99
N GLY A 27 -8.79 -16.54 3.24
CA GLY A 27 -9.49 -15.26 3.38
C GLY A 27 -10.39 -15.13 4.61
N ALA A 28 -10.77 -16.24 5.27
CA ALA A 28 -11.69 -16.20 6.41
C ALA A 28 -11.08 -15.62 7.70
N ASP A 29 -9.75 -15.73 7.88
CA ASP A 29 -9.03 -15.13 9.01
C ASP A 29 -8.63 -13.66 8.78
N LYS A 30 -8.77 -13.17 7.53
CA LYS A 30 -8.44 -11.79 7.13
C LYS A 30 -9.67 -10.95 6.82
N LYS A 31 -10.77 -11.14 7.56
CA LYS A 31 -12.04 -10.41 7.36
C LYS A 31 -11.96 -8.89 7.54
N ALA A 32 -10.84 -8.35 8.04
CA ALA A 32 -10.66 -6.91 8.21
C ALA A 32 -10.18 -6.19 6.93
N GLU A 33 -9.66 -6.90 5.92
CA GLU A 33 -9.02 -6.26 4.76
C GLU A 33 -9.84 -6.31 3.46
N ILE A 34 -10.85 -7.18 3.36
CA ILE A 34 -11.56 -7.44 2.09
C ILE A 34 -12.74 -6.47 1.83
N ALA A 35 -13.06 -5.57 2.78
CA ALA A 35 -14.16 -4.61 2.61
C ALA A 35 -13.78 -3.31 1.87
N LYS A 36 -12.54 -3.15 1.39
CA LYS A 36 -12.15 -2.00 0.55
C LYS A 36 -11.15 -2.41 -0.53
N GLY A 37 -11.63 -2.70 -1.72
CA GLY A 37 -10.76 -2.76 -2.90
C GLY A 37 -11.18 -3.78 -3.92
N GLY A 38 -12.28 -3.49 -4.63
CA GLY A 38 -12.40 -4.00 -5.99
C GLY A 38 -11.40 -3.25 -6.87
N ASP A 39 -10.64 -4.03 -7.63
CA ASP A 39 -9.66 -3.63 -8.65
C ASP A 39 -8.26 -3.27 -8.15
N LYS A 40 -7.34 -4.23 -8.32
CA LYS A 40 -6.02 -4.02 -8.95
C LYS A 40 -5.30 -5.35 -9.13
N GLU A 41 -5.42 -5.91 -10.33
CA GLU A 41 -4.33 -6.68 -10.91
C GLU A 41 -3.23 -5.67 -11.29
N LYS A 42 -2.14 -5.62 -10.52
CA LYS A 42 -0.78 -5.55 -11.08
C LYS A 42 0.27 -5.89 -10.03
N THR A 43 0.78 -7.11 -10.15
CA THR A 43 2.05 -7.59 -9.64
C THR A 43 3.19 -6.68 -10.10
N GLU A 44 4.04 -6.21 -9.19
CA GLU A 44 5.48 -6.56 -9.10
C GLU A 44 6.24 -5.63 -8.15
N GLN A 45 6.72 -6.24 -7.06
CA GLN A 45 8.05 -6.14 -6.45
C GLN A 45 8.69 -4.75 -6.26
N THR A 46 9.01 -4.41 -5.00
CA THR A 46 10.40 -4.45 -4.52
C THR A 46 10.41 -4.55 -3.00
N GLU A 47 11.36 -5.35 -2.53
CA GLU A 47 11.65 -5.81 -1.18
C GLU A 47 11.84 -4.68 -0.16
N GLY A 48 11.34 -4.90 1.07
CA GLY A 48 11.36 -3.81 2.06
C GLY A 48 11.19 -4.15 3.54
N LYS A 49 11.33 -5.42 3.96
CA LYS A 49 11.74 -5.81 5.33
C LYS A 49 10.82 -5.45 6.52
N SER A 50 10.46 -6.53 7.22
CA SER A 50 10.12 -6.65 8.65
C SER A 50 8.77 -6.09 9.09
N ALA A 51 7.80 -6.93 9.42
CA ALA A 51 7.75 -7.67 10.70
C ALA A 51 7.85 -6.75 11.92
N SER A 52 6.74 -6.13 12.30
CA SER A 52 6.31 -5.90 13.68
C SER A 52 4.83 -5.49 13.62
N GLY A 53 4.02 -5.84 14.62
CA GLY A 53 2.58 -5.52 14.66
C GLY A 53 2.27 -4.03 14.89
N GLU A 54 2.94 -3.14 14.17
CA GLU A 54 2.93 -1.69 14.35
C GLU A 54 2.75 -1.02 12.99
N ALA A 55 1.71 -0.17 12.89
CA ALA A 55 1.34 0.72 11.77
C ALA A 55 2.11 0.56 10.44
N ASP A 56 1.45 0.06 9.39
CA ASP A 56 2.02 -0.08 8.05
C ASP A 56 2.22 1.31 7.38
N PRO A 57 3.46 1.83 7.32
CA PRO A 57 3.72 3.17 6.83
C PRO A 57 3.41 3.30 5.33
N GLU A 58 3.66 2.24 4.55
CA GLU A 58 3.44 2.22 3.11
C GLU A 58 1.96 2.32 2.76
N ALA A 59 1.11 1.56 3.44
CA ALA A 59 -0.34 1.62 3.27
C ALA A 59 -0.88 3.01 3.61
N ILE A 60 -0.40 3.63 4.70
CA ILE A 60 -0.79 4.99 5.08
C ILE A 60 -0.35 5.99 4.01
N ALA A 61 0.89 5.89 3.52
CA ALA A 61 1.39 6.73 2.44
C ALA A 61 0.55 6.59 1.17
N GLN A 62 0.19 5.37 0.79
CA GLN A 62 -0.69 5.07 -0.34
C GLN A 62 -2.12 5.57 -0.14
N GLN A 63 -2.63 5.62 1.10
CA GLN A 63 -3.99 6.07 1.36
C GLN A 63 -4.12 7.59 1.50
N LYS A 64 -3.08 8.27 2.00
CA LYS A 64 -3.16 9.67 2.44
C LYS A 64 -2.21 10.62 1.73
N CYS A 65 -1.08 10.12 1.23
CA CYS A 65 0.03 10.97 0.78
C CYS A 65 0.15 11.03 -0.75
N ILE A 66 -0.09 9.92 -1.46
CA ILE A 66 0.05 9.85 -2.93
C ILE A 66 -0.94 10.78 -3.67
N SER A 67 -2.08 11.11 -3.07
CA SER A 67 -3.06 12.01 -3.69
C SER A 67 -2.49 13.41 -3.95
N CYS A 68 -1.50 13.82 -3.17
CA CYS A 68 -0.83 15.10 -3.31
C CYS A 68 0.60 14.94 -3.79
N HIS A 69 1.33 13.93 -3.31
CA HIS A 69 2.75 13.72 -3.63
C HIS A 69 2.98 12.75 -4.79
N GLY A 70 1.93 12.32 -5.48
CA GLY A 70 2.02 11.44 -6.65
C GLY A 70 2.35 9.99 -6.31
N ASP A 71 2.27 9.14 -7.32
CA ASP A 71 2.66 7.74 -7.21
C ASP A 71 4.13 7.64 -6.77
N ASN A 72 4.38 6.80 -5.77
CA ASN A 72 5.70 6.68 -5.12
C ASN A 72 6.22 8.00 -4.52
N LEU A 73 5.36 8.98 -4.17
CA LEU A 73 5.79 10.20 -3.47
C LEU A 73 6.83 11.07 -4.22
N LYS A 74 6.91 10.93 -5.55
CA LYS A 74 7.87 11.64 -6.43
C LYS A 74 7.48 13.09 -6.74
N GLY A 75 6.34 13.54 -6.24
CA GLY A 75 5.75 14.85 -6.46
C GLY A 75 4.59 14.81 -7.46
N ASN A 76 3.57 15.62 -7.20
CA ASN A 76 2.44 15.87 -8.11
C ASN A 76 1.90 17.28 -7.86
N VAL A 77 1.03 17.42 -6.86
CA VAL A 77 0.55 18.71 -6.34
C VAL A 77 1.51 19.22 -5.27
N GLY A 78 1.96 18.32 -4.39
CA GLY A 78 3.02 18.54 -3.42
C GLY A 78 4.39 18.20 -4.00
N PRO A 79 5.48 18.68 -3.35
CA PRO A 79 6.85 18.45 -3.80
C PRO A 79 7.26 16.98 -3.67
N ASN A 80 8.36 16.63 -4.33
CA ASN A 80 8.99 15.32 -4.18
C ASN A 80 9.44 15.09 -2.72
N LEU A 81 9.14 13.91 -2.17
CA LEU A 81 9.53 13.51 -0.81
C LEU A 81 10.80 12.65 -0.77
N HIS A 82 11.30 12.21 -1.92
CA HIS A 82 12.55 11.46 -2.06
C HIS A 82 13.75 12.40 -1.93
N GLY A 83 14.75 11.97 -1.16
CA GLY A 83 16.03 12.68 -1.05
C GLY A 83 15.89 14.10 -0.50
N THR A 84 14.83 14.39 0.28
CA THR A 84 14.57 15.73 0.84
C THR A 84 15.65 16.19 1.81
N GLY A 85 16.45 15.26 2.35
CA GLY A 85 17.47 15.54 3.37
C GLY A 85 16.88 15.96 4.71
N LEU A 86 15.55 15.84 4.88
CA LEU A 86 14.87 16.15 6.13
C LEU A 86 15.12 15.07 7.16
N SER A 87 15.37 15.51 8.39
CA SER A 87 15.46 14.59 9.53
C SER A 87 14.09 14.03 9.93
N GLU A 88 14.06 12.87 10.58
CA GLU A 88 12.82 12.29 11.11
C GLU A 88 12.04 13.29 11.98
N ALA A 89 12.74 14.07 12.82
CA ALA A 89 12.11 15.08 13.67
C ALA A 89 11.45 16.21 12.87
N GLU A 90 12.06 16.66 11.78
CA GLU A 90 11.46 17.67 10.89
C GLU A 90 10.25 17.12 10.14
N VAL A 91 10.31 15.87 9.70
CA VAL A 91 9.17 15.22 9.05
C VAL A 91 8.00 15.10 10.03
N LYS A 92 8.25 14.74 11.29
CA LYS A 92 7.22 14.74 12.35
C LYS A 92 6.60 16.12 12.56
N ASP A 93 7.40 17.17 12.62
CA ASP A 93 6.90 18.54 12.79
C ASP A 93 6.00 18.94 11.61
N ILE A 94 6.41 18.59 10.39
CA ILE A 94 5.62 18.83 9.18
C ILE A 94 4.32 18.00 9.17
N LEU A 95 4.35 16.74 9.58
CA LEU A 95 3.14 15.90 9.64
C LEU A 95 2.16 16.37 10.72
N THR A 96 2.66 16.88 11.85
CA THR A 96 1.83 17.39 12.95
C THR A 96 1.26 18.77 12.65
N LYS A 97 2.08 19.72 12.18
CA LYS A 97 1.67 21.12 11.96
C LYS A 97 1.21 21.41 10.54
N GLY A 98 1.42 20.47 9.61
CA GLY A 98 1.30 20.72 8.19
C GLY A 98 2.46 21.56 7.67
N LYS A 99 2.44 21.87 6.37
CA LYS A 99 3.40 22.76 5.72
C LYS A 99 2.66 23.74 4.83
N GLY A 100 3.08 25.00 4.87
CA GLY A 100 2.53 26.05 4.02
C GLY A 100 2.53 25.63 2.54
N GLY A 101 1.52 26.06 1.78
CA GLY A 101 1.34 25.66 0.38
C GLY A 101 0.36 24.49 0.16
N GLY A 102 -0.43 24.12 1.17
CA GLY A 102 -1.56 23.19 1.01
C GLY A 102 -1.40 21.81 1.64
N MET A 103 -0.35 21.56 2.45
CA MET A 103 -0.22 20.31 3.20
C MET A 103 -0.94 20.44 4.56
N PRO A 104 -2.05 19.71 4.79
CA PRO A 104 -2.82 19.81 6.02
C PRO A 104 -2.08 19.18 7.21
N ALA A 105 -2.37 19.72 8.40
CA ALA A 105 -1.88 19.22 9.68
C ALA A 105 -2.61 17.95 10.11
N GLY A 106 -1.93 17.05 10.84
CA GLY A 106 -2.56 15.94 11.54
C GLY A 106 -3.03 14.78 10.66
N LEU A 107 -2.45 14.62 9.47
CA LEU A 107 -2.73 13.50 8.55
C LEU A 107 -2.42 12.13 9.16
N VAL A 108 -1.46 12.08 10.08
CA VAL A 108 -1.05 10.92 10.87
C VAL A 108 -0.77 11.36 12.30
N GLN A 109 -1.06 10.49 13.26
CA GLN A 109 -1.00 10.82 14.69
C GLN A 109 -0.47 9.62 15.49
N GLY A 110 0.00 9.86 16.72
CA GLY A 110 0.43 8.80 17.63
C GLY A 110 1.58 7.94 17.07
N ALA A 111 1.45 6.62 17.21
CA ALA A 111 2.47 5.66 16.79
C ALA A 111 2.73 5.65 15.27
N GLU A 112 1.70 5.98 14.48
CA GLU A 112 1.79 6.04 13.00
C GLU A 112 2.67 7.20 12.53
N LEU A 113 2.79 8.27 13.33
CA LEU A 113 3.59 9.44 12.99
C LEU A 113 5.09 9.14 13.04
N ASP A 114 5.52 8.35 14.03
CA ASP A 114 6.90 7.88 14.16
C ASP A 114 7.30 6.96 12.99
N ALA A 115 6.45 5.98 12.69
CA ALA A 115 6.63 5.09 11.56
C ALA A 115 6.68 5.86 10.22
N MET A 116 5.79 6.84 10.04
CA MET A 116 5.75 7.63 8.82
C MET A 116 6.93 8.56 8.64
N ALA A 117 7.39 9.22 9.72
CA ALA A 117 8.55 10.08 9.65
C ALA A 117 9.80 9.31 9.25
N LYS A 118 10.00 8.14 9.86
CA LYS A 118 11.10 7.24 9.53
C LYS A 118 11.03 6.76 8.08
N TYR A 119 9.85 6.35 7.61
CA TYR A 119 9.64 5.95 6.23
C TYR A 119 10.01 7.06 5.24
N ILE A 120 9.47 8.28 5.41
CA ILE A 120 9.71 9.40 4.50
C ILE A 120 11.18 9.83 4.51
N SER A 121 11.82 9.90 5.68
CA SER A 121 13.26 10.23 5.78
C SER A 121 14.16 9.19 5.10
N GLY A 122 13.68 7.95 4.96
CA GLY A 122 14.37 6.86 4.31
C GLY A 122 14.29 6.88 2.79
N LEU A 123 13.35 7.64 2.22
CA LEU A 123 13.13 7.73 0.77
C LEU A 123 14.31 8.44 0.10
N LYS A 124 14.91 7.77 -0.88
CA LYS A 124 16.03 8.27 -1.70
C LYS A 124 15.59 8.55 -3.12
#